data_AF-A0AAV6PA64-F1
#
_entry.id   AF-A0AAV6PA64-F1
#
_cell.length_a   1.000
_cell.length_b   1.000
_cell.length_c   1.000
_cell.angle_alpha   90.00
_cell.angle_beta   90.00
_cell.angle_gamma   90.00
#
_symmetry.space_group_name_H-M   'P 1'
#
loop_
_entity.id
_entity.type
_entity.pdbx_description
1 polymer ?
#
loop_
_entity_poly.entity_id
_entity_poly.type
_entity_poly.pdbx_seq_one_letter_code
_entity_poly.pdbx_strand_id
1 'polypeptide(L)'
;MKAGFDSVSKQIGTNSDASLQIQRAHRVLAPKPAPDKNPRAIIVNFMQYRIKDDIFKKAWQTKIVIGAKTVTFDHDYPVEVAAKRRSYVGLKRVLKGEGLSSSHR
;
A
#
# COMPACT_ATOMS: atom_id res chain seq x y z
N MET A 1 -11.45 11.56 -10.12
CA MET A 1 -10.86 10.55 -9.22
C MET A 1 -11.46 9.15 -9.38
N LYS A 2 -12.70 9.01 -9.87
CA LYS A 2 -13.42 7.73 -10.04
C LYS A 2 -12.69 6.73 -10.97
N ALA A 3 -12.33 7.15 -12.18
CA ALA A 3 -11.70 6.30 -13.20
C ALA A 3 -10.37 5.61 -12.79
N GLY A 4 -9.55 6.27 -11.97
CA GLY A 4 -8.29 5.68 -11.50
C GLY A 4 -8.48 4.64 -10.39
N PHE A 5 -9.54 4.78 -9.61
CA PHE A 5 -9.86 3.90 -8.49
C PHE A 5 -10.50 2.60 -8.96
N ASP A 6 -11.38 2.68 -9.95
CA ASP A 6 -12.04 1.53 -10.58
C ASP A 6 -11.01 0.61 -11.30
N SER A 7 -9.91 1.19 -11.80
CA SER A 7 -8.80 0.44 -12.36
C SER A 7 -8.01 -0.35 -11.30
N VAL A 8 -7.93 0.16 -10.08
CA VAL A 8 -7.19 -0.50 -8.98
C VAL A 8 -7.98 -1.66 -8.40
N SER A 9 -9.28 -1.47 -8.13
CA SER A 9 -10.14 -2.54 -7.61
C SER A 9 -10.19 -3.74 -8.56
N LYS A 10 -10.24 -3.49 -9.87
CA LYS A 10 -10.19 -4.55 -10.90
C LYS A 10 -8.85 -5.30 -10.90
N GLN A 11 -7.73 -4.61 -10.78
CA GLN A 11 -6.40 -5.26 -10.76
C GLN A 11 -6.11 -6.02 -9.46
N ILE A 12 -6.64 -5.55 -8.33
CA ILE A 12 -6.50 -6.22 -7.04
C ILE A 12 -7.42 -7.45 -6.96
N GLY A 13 -8.41 -7.60 -7.85
CA GLY A 13 -9.29 -8.77 -7.86
C GLY A 13 -10.11 -8.88 -6.56
N THR A 14 -10.53 -7.75 -6.00
CA THR A 14 -11.59 -7.75 -4.97
C THR A 14 -12.90 -8.14 -5.66
N ASN A 15 -13.66 -9.09 -5.10
CA ASN A 15 -14.99 -9.44 -5.63
C ASN A 15 -15.76 -8.14 -5.86
N SER A 16 -16.24 -7.93 -7.08
CA SER A 16 -16.99 -6.73 -7.48
C SER A 16 -18.20 -6.45 -6.60
N ASP A 17 -18.70 -7.48 -5.89
CA ASP A 17 -19.81 -7.39 -4.94
C ASP A 17 -19.40 -7.10 -3.49
N ALA A 18 -18.12 -7.23 -3.14
CA ALA A 18 -17.64 -6.84 -1.83
C ALA A 18 -17.44 -5.32 -1.82
N SER A 19 -18.42 -4.60 -1.26
CA SER A 19 -18.22 -3.21 -0.87
C SER A 19 -16.88 -3.08 -0.14
N LEU A 20 -15.98 -2.23 -0.62
CA LEU A 20 -14.68 -2.01 0.03
C LEU A 20 -14.82 -1.43 1.44
N GLN A 21 -16.05 -1.07 1.86
CA GLN A 21 -16.38 -0.54 3.18
C GLN A 21 -15.34 0.50 3.64
N ILE A 22 -15.07 1.46 2.76
CA ILE A 22 -14.13 2.55 3.05
C ILE A 22 -14.88 3.54 3.94
N GLN A 23 -14.38 3.70 5.16
CA GLN A 23 -14.89 4.74 6.06
C GLN A 23 -14.43 6.12 5.60
N ARG A 24 -13.16 6.24 5.20
CA ARG A 24 -12.55 7.51 4.80
C ARG A 24 -11.42 7.28 3.80
N ALA A 25 -11.33 8.14 2.80
CA ALA A 25 -10.16 8.23 1.93
C ALA A 25 -9.79 9.70 1.71
N HIS A 26 -8.53 10.05 1.91
CA HIS A 26 -8.06 11.42 1.72
C HIS A 26 -6.57 11.46 1.36
N ARG A 27 -6.12 12.58 0.80
CA ARG A 27 -4.68 12.80 0.56
C ARG A 27 -4.00 13.18 1.88
N VAL A 28 -2.74 12.79 2.03
CA VAL A 28 -1.89 13.25 3.16
C VAL A 28 -1.94 14.77 3.27
N LEU A 29 -2.00 15.26 4.52
CA LEU A 29 -1.99 16.69 4.85
C LEU A 29 -0.58 17.29 4.75
N ALA A 30 0.04 17.15 3.58
CA ALA A 30 1.31 17.77 3.24
C ALA A 30 1.09 18.88 2.19
N PRO A 31 2.02 19.84 2.03
CA PRO A 31 1.97 20.83 0.97
C PRO A 31 1.77 20.19 -0.41
N LYS A 32 1.12 20.92 -1.32
CA LYS A 32 0.92 20.43 -2.68
C LYS A 32 2.30 20.27 -3.36
N PRO A 33 2.61 19.09 -3.92
CA PRO A 33 3.88 18.88 -4.60
C PRO A 33 3.96 19.71 -5.88
N ALA A 34 5.18 20.02 -6.33
CA ALA A 34 5.42 20.62 -7.64
C ALA A 34 4.92 19.70 -8.78
N PRO A 35 4.61 20.24 -9.97
CA PRO A 35 4.01 19.47 -11.06
C PRO A 35 4.82 18.25 -11.52
N ASP A 36 6.14 18.31 -11.39
CA ASP A 36 7.10 17.27 -11.75
C ASP A 36 7.28 16.20 -10.65
N LYS A 37 6.78 16.46 -9.44
CA LYS A 37 6.95 15.56 -8.29
C LYS A 37 5.80 14.57 -8.17
N ASN A 38 6.06 13.49 -7.44
CA ASN A 38 5.05 12.48 -7.17
C ASN A 38 3.83 13.08 -6.44
N PRO A 39 2.60 12.69 -6.80
CA PRO A 39 1.41 13.09 -6.08
C PRO A 39 1.46 12.66 -4.60
N ARG A 40 0.78 13.41 -3.72
CA ARG A 40 0.61 13.03 -2.31
C ARG A 40 -0.02 11.64 -2.21
N ALA A 41 0.44 10.81 -1.28
CA ALA A 41 -0.19 9.53 -1.00
C ALA A 41 -1.68 9.70 -0.61
N ILE A 42 -2.47 8.65 -0.84
CA ILE A 42 -3.85 8.56 -0.35
C ILE A 42 -3.83 7.68 0.90
N ILE A 43 -4.33 8.20 2.01
CA ILE A 43 -4.61 7.42 3.21
C ILE A 43 -6.05 6.92 3.10
N VAL A 44 -6.23 5.61 3.24
CA VAL A 44 -7.53 4.94 3.21
C VAL A 44 -7.76 4.24 4.55
N ASN A 45 -8.87 4.59 5.20
CA ASN A 45 -9.37 3.89 6.38
C ASN A 45 -10.51 2.96 5.97
N PHE A 46 -10.32 1.66 6.22
CA PHE A 46 -11.31 0.61 5.97
C PHE A 46 -12.09 0.34 7.25
N MET A 47 -13.39 0.09 7.14
CA MET A 47 -14.23 -0.25 8.29
C MET A 47 -13.88 -1.62 8.88
N GLN A 48 -13.35 -2.54 8.06
CA GLN A 48 -12.96 -3.88 8.50
C GLN A 48 -11.49 -4.15 8.19
N TYR A 49 -10.77 -4.64 9.20
CA TYR A 49 -9.37 -5.03 9.05
C TYR A 49 -9.16 -6.10 7.97
N ARG A 50 -10.07 -7.08 7.87
CA ARG A 50 -9.96 -8.18 6.90
C ARG A 50 -9.91 -7.67 5.45
N ILE A 51 -10.73 -6.68 5.12
CA ILE A 51 -10.74 -6.07 3.78
C ILE A 51 -9.39 -5.41 3.48
N LYS A 52 -8.85 -4.63 4.44
CA LYS A 52 -7.51 -4.04 4.32
C LYS A 52 -6.44 -5.11 4.10
N ASP A 53 -6.47 -6.18 4.89
CA ASP A 53 -5.48 -7.26 4.85
C ASP A 53 -5.50 -8.02 3.52
N ASP A 54 -6.69 -8.35 3.02
CA ASP A 54 -6.86 -9.01 1.73
C ASP A 54 -6.39 -8.15 0.56
N ILE A 55 -6.66 -6.84 0.61
CA ILE A 55 -6.15 -5.87 -0.37
C ILE A 55 -4.62 -5.88 -0.37
N PHE A 56 -3.98 -5.81 0.80
CA PHE A 56 -2.51 -5.82 0.87
C PHE A 56 -1.89 -7.10 0.33
N LYS A 57 -2.44 -8.27 0.70
CA LYS A 57 -1.95 -9.57 0.20
C LYS A 57 -1.97 -9.61 -1.32
N LYS A 58 -3.09 -9.23 -1.94
CA LYS A 58 -3.22 -9.23 -3.41
C LYS A 58 -2.36 -8.16 -4.08
N ALA A 59 -2.30 -6.97 -3.49
CA ALA A 59 -1.52 -5.86 -4.02
C ALA A 59 0.00 -6.09 -3.97
N TRP A 60 0.49 -6.89 -3.03
CA TRP A 60 1.92 -7.22 -2.94
C TRP A 60 2.34 -8.43 -3.77
N GLN A 61 1.39 -9.23 -4.24
CA GLN A 61 1.65 -10.35 -5.15
C GLN A 61 1.81 -9.89 -6.60
N THR A 62 1.25 -8.73 -6.96
CA THR A 62 1.16 -8.27 -8.35
C THR A 62 1.59 -6.81 -8.50
N LYS A 63 2.07 -6.43 -9.68
CA LYS A 63 2.40 -5.04 -9.97
C LYS A 63 1.14 -4.29 -10.43
N ILE A 64 0.70 -3.32 -9.64
CA ILE A 64 -0.48 -2.50 -9.94
C ILE A 64 -0.06 -1.25 -10.73
N VAL A 65 -0.74 -1.00 -11.84
CA VAL A 65 -0.41 0.08 -12.78
C VAL A 65 -1.65 0.88 -13.13
N ILE A 66 -1.57 2.21 -12.97
CA ILE A 66 -2.59 3.17 -13.41
C ILE A 66 -1.97 4.05 -14.50
N GLY A 67 -2.47 3.96 -15.72
CA GLY A 67 -1.86 4.60 -16.89
C GLY A 67 -0.44 4.06 -17.10
N ALA A 68 0.56 4.95 -17.09
CA ALA A 68 1.98 4.58 -17.20
C ALA A 68 2.70 4.50 -15.84
N LYS A 69 1.99 4.67 -14.71
CA LYS A 69 2.60 4.79 -13.37
C LYS A 69 2.30 3.56 -12.52
N THR A 70 3.34 3.05 -11.85
CA THR A 70 3.19 1.98 -10.87
C THR A 70 2.67 2.57 -9.56
N VAL A 71 1.71 1.89 -8.95
CA VAL A 71 1.14 2.26 -7.65
C VAL A 71 1.63 1.29 -6.60
N THR A 72 2.13 1.82 -5.49
CA THR A 72 2.57 1.05 -4.34
C THR A 72 1.55 1.13 -3.22
N PHE A 73 1.50 0.06 -2.43
CA PHE A 73 0.64 -0.06 -1.26
C PHE A 73 1.53 -0.32 -0.06
N ASP A 74 1.39 0.52 0.96
CA ASP A 74 2.16 0.41 2.19
C ASP A 74 1.24 0.60 3.39
N HIS A 75 1.62 0.02 4.52
CA HIS A 75 0.92 0.27 5.77
C HIS A 75 1.23 1.68 6.28
N ASP A 76 0.19 2.38 6.75
CA ASP A 76 0.32 3.65 7.47
C ASP A 76 0.64 3.35 8.94
N TYR A 77 1.94 3.31 9.25
CA TYR A 77 2.43 3.04 10.59
C TYR A 77 2.68 4.33 11.37
N PRO A 78 2.45 4.33 12.69
CA PRO A 78 2.97 5.35 13.58
C PRO A 78 4.49 5.54 13.42
N VAL A 79 4.98 6.74 13.72
CA VAL A 79 6.39 7.15 13.48
C VAL A 79 7.37 6.20 14.16
N GLU A 80 7.07 5.80 15.39
CA GLU A 80 7.89 4.88 16.19
C GLU A 80 7.95 3.47 15.59
N VAL A 81 6.84 2.97 15.03
CA VAL A 81 6.80 1.67 14.36
C VAL A 81 7.55 1.74 13.02
N ALA A 82 7.37 2.82 12.26
CA ALA A 82 8.09 3.05 11.02
C ALA A 82 9.61 3.17 11.25
N ALA A 83 10.04 3.83 12.34
CA ALA A 83 11.44 3.93 12.73
C ALA A 83 12.04 2.55 13.07
N LYS A 84 11.35 1.75 13.90
CA LYS A 84 11.77 0.37 14.23
C LYS A 84 11.86 -0.51 13.00
N ARG A 85 10.92 -0.40 12.06
CA ARG A 85 10.97 -1.16 10.80
C ARG A 85 12.18 -0.75 9.96
N ARG A 86 12.47 0.55 9.85
CA ARG A 86 13.63 1.06 9.09
C ARG A 86 14.95 0.54 9.64
N SER A 87 15.14 0.53 10.96
CA SER A 87 16.37 0.00 11.56
C SER A 87 16.56 -1.50 11.29
N TYR A 88 15.46 -2.26 11.23
CA TYR A 88 15.50 -3.69 10.93
C TYR A 88 15.78 -4.04 9.46
N VAL A 89 15.56 -3.11 8.50
CA VAL A 89 15.73 -3.40 7.06
C VAL A 89 17.14 -3.88 6.72
N GLY A 90 18.17 -3.28 7.32
CA GLY A 90 19.57 -3.66 7.10
C GLY A 90 19.85 -5.10 7.51
N LEU A 91 19.43 -5.47 8.73
CA LEU A 91 19.55 -6.83 9.26
C LEU A 91 18.77 -7.83 8.42
N LYS A 92 17.53 -7.49 8.02
CA LYS A 92 16.72 -8.35 7.15
C LYS A 92 17.41 -8.66 5.81
N ARG A 93 18.14 -7.68 5.25
CA ARG A 93 18.90 -7.88 4.01
C ARG A 93 20.06 -8.87 4.20
N VAL A 94 20.80 -8.75 5.31
CA VAL A 94 21.89 -9.69 5.65
C VAL A 94 21.34 -11.09 5.84
N LEU A 95 20.31 -11.25 6.68
CA LEU A 95 19.67 -12.55 6.92
C LEU A 95 19.15 -13.21 5.65
N LYS A 96 18.69 -12.43 4.67
CA LYS A 96 18.30 -12.95 3.36
C LYS A 96 19.49 -13.41 2.52
N GLY A 97 20.61 -12.69 2.57
CA GLY A 97 21.86 -13.09 1.90
C GLY A 97 22.41 -14.42 2.43
N GLU A 98 22.32 -14.63 3.75
CA GLU A 98 22.75 -15.85 4.43
C GLU A 98 21.74 -17.02 4.34
N GLY A 99 20.61 -16.85 3.64
CA GLY A 99 19.56 -17.88 3.53
C GLY A 99 18.74 -18.11 4.81
N LEU A 100 18.96 -17.32 5.87
CA LEU A 100 18.32 -17.45 7.19
C LEU A 100 16.97 -16.72 7.30
N SER A 101 16.64 -15.88 6.33
CA SER A 101 15.38 -15.11 6.35
C SER A 101 14.17 -15.98 5.98
N SER A 102 13.50 -16.55 6.98
CA SER A 102 12.16 -17.15 6.88
C SER A 102 11.04 -16.09 6.83
N SER A 103 11.11 -15.15 5.89
CA SER A 103 9.98 -14.26 5.65
C SER A 103 8.97 -15.00 4.77
N HIS A 104 8.08 -15.80 5.38
CA HIS A 104 6.75 -16.01 4.78
C HIS A 104 6.14 -14.61 4.65
N ARG A 105 5.84 -14.19 3.43
CA ARG A 105 5.40 -12.84 3.11
C ARG A 105 3.93 -12.85 2.75
#